data_AF-A0A9X3XLU6-F1
#
_entry.id   AF-A0A9X3XLU6-F1
#
_cell.length_a   1.000
_cell.length_b   1.000
_cell.length_c   1.000
_cell.angle_alpha   90.00
_cell.angle_beta   90.00
_cell.angle_gamma   90.00
#
_symmetry.space_group_name_H-M   'P 1'
#
loop_
_entity.id
_entity.type
_entity.pdbx_description
1 polymer ?
#
loop_
_entity_poly.entity_id
_entity_poly.type
_entity_poly.pdbx_seq_one_letter_code
_entity_poly.pdbx_strand_id
1 'polypeptide(L)'
;MGYGQLASFKASVMQNFPSAREDFALIISRMFNEAIGIYRTRIFETFSPIYWINCLIFLPKKSFGYLGLSQESIIIKVLQCFWWISTPIIIAFRTKITDYVLSLLNL
;
A
#
# COMPACT_ATOMS: atom_id res chain seq x y z
N MET A 1 -13.12 -38.14 37.89
CA MET A 1 -13.17 -39.05 36.72
C MET A 1 -14.19 -38.49 35.75
N GLY A 2 -13.81 -38.13 34.52
CA GLY A 2 -14.77 -37.62 33.53
C GLY A 2 -14.08 -37.13 32.25
N TYR A 3 -14.56 -37.58 31.09
CA TYR A 3 -14.12 -37.34 29.69
C TYR A 3 -13.18 -38.34 29.00
N GLY A 4 -12.81 -39.47 29.60
CA GLY A 4 -12.14 -40.57 28.85
C GLY A 4 -10.80 -40.18 28.18
N GLN A 5 -10.16 -39.09 28.62
CA GLN A 5 -8.86 -38.65 28.11
C GLN A 5 -7.75 -39.22 28.99
N LEU A 6 -6.84 -39.99 28.38
CA LEU A 6 -5.76 -40.70 29.07
C LEU A 6 -4.54 -39.81 29.37
N ALA A 7 -4.40 -38.66 28.70
CA ALA A 7 -3.37 -37.67 28.97
C ALA A 7 -3.72 -36.31 28.37
N SER A 8 -3.25 -35.23 28.99
CA SER A 8 -3.41 -33.84 28.52
C SER A 8 -2.03 -33.23 28.25
N PHE A 9 -1.83 -32.71 27.04
CA PHE A 9 -0.59 -32.06 26.60
C PHE A 9 -0.91 -30.74 25.89
N LYS A 10 -0.04 -29.74 26.04
CA LYS A 10 -0.12 -28.49 25.27
C LYS A 10 0.47 -28.69 23.89
N ALA A 11 -0.36 -28.61 22.85
CA ALA A 11 0.09 -28.63 21.46
C ALA A 11 -0.18 -27.27 20.79
N SER A 12 0.80 -26.75 20.05
CA SER A 12 0.63 -25.52 19.28
C SER A 12 -0.16 -25.79 18.00
N VAL A 13 -1.25 -25.07 17.79
CA VAL A 13 -2.16 -25.26 16.65
C VAL A 13 -1.45 -25.04 15.30
N MET A 14 -0.58 -24.03 15.22
CA MET A 14 0.16 -23.71 14.00
C MET A 14 1.24 -24.76 13.66
N GLN A 15 1.86 -25.36 14.68
CA GLN A 15 2.88 -26.40 14.49
C GLN A 15 2.29 -27.74 14.05
N ASN A 16 0.99 -27.94 14.27
CA ASN A 16 0.25 -29.12 13.81
C ASN A 16 -0.41 -28.89 12.45
N PHE A 17 -0.18 -27.74 11.79
CA PHE A 17 -0.67 -27.52 10.44
C PHE A 17 0.15 -28.32 9.42
N PRO A 18 -0.47 -29.08 8.49
CA PRO A 18 -1.91 -29.36 8.38
C PRO A 18 -2.32 -30.61 9.17
N SER A 19 -3.36 -30.48 10.02
CA SER A 19 -3.95 -31.61 10.73
C SER A 19 -5.39 -31.84 10.27
N ALA A 20 -5.78 -33.10 10.04
CA ALA A 20 -7.16 -33.48 9.66
C ALA A 20 -8.16 -33.46 10.84
N ARG A 21 -7.69 -33.20 12.06
CA ARG A 21 -8.54 -33.15 13.26
C ARG A 21 -9.36 -31.87 13.26
N GLU A 22 -10.67 -32.02 13.41
CA GLU A 22 -11.67 -30.95 13.31
C GLU A 22 -11.39 -29.77 14.25
N ASP A 23 -11.00 -30.05 15.51
CA ASP A 23 -10.63 -29.02 16.50
C ASP A 23 -9.52 -28.09 15.99
N PHE A 24 -8.47 -28.66 15.41
CA PHE A 24 -7.34 -27.89 14.90
C PHE A 24 -7.68 -27.20 13.58
N ALA A 25 -8.40 -27.87 12.68
CA ALA A 25 -8.82 -27.31 11.41
C ALA A 25 -9.72 -26.06 11.60
N LEU A 26 -10.63 -26.09 12.57
CA LEU A 26 -11.48 -24.96 12.94
C LEU A 26 -10.66 -23.76 13.44
N ILE A 27 -9.71 -24.00 14.36
CA ILE A 27 -8.89 -22.92 14.93
C ILE A 27 -7.96 -22.33 13.86
N ILE A 28 -7.35 -23.16 13.01
CA ILE A 28 -6.50 -22.71 11.91
C ILE A 28 -7.29 -21.84 10.93
N SER A 29 -8.50 -22.27 10.55
CA SER A 29 -9.39 -21.50 9.67
C SER A 29 -9.77 -20.14 10.27
N ARG A 30 -10.01 -20.09 11.59
CA ARG A 30 -10.28 -18.85 12.32
C ARG A 30 -9.06 -17.91 12.29
N MET A 31 -7.85 -18.43 12.51
CA MET A 31 -6.62 -17.64 12.44
C MET A 31 -6.38 -17.05 11.05
N PHE A 32 -6.65 -17.81 9.98
CA PHE A 32 -6.58 -17.29 8.62
C PHE A 32 -7.61 -16.18 8.37
N ASN A 33 -8.85 -16.36 8.83
CA ASN A 33 -9.88 -15.32 8.71
C ASN A 33 -9.50 -14.04 9.46
N GLU A 34 -8.92 -14.18 10.66
CA GLU A 34 -8.43 -13.04 11.44
C GLU A 34 -7.26 -12.34 10.72
N ALA A 35 -6.30 -13.11 10.19
CA ALA A 35 -5.20 -12.57 9.41
C ALA A 35 -5.70 -11.80 8.18
N ILE A 36 -6.65 -12.37 7.41
CA ILE A 36 -7.28 -11.69 6.27
C ILE A 36 -7.95 -10.38 6.73
N GLY A 37 -8.66 -10.41 7.85
CA GLY A 37 -9.26 -9.21 8.46
C GLY A 37 -8.21 -8.14 8.78
N ILE A 38 -7.13 -8.52 9.45
CA ILE A 38 -6.03 -7.62 9.80
C ILE A 38 -5.37 -7.03 8.54
N TYR A 39 -5.07 -7.85 7.53
CA TYR A 39 -4.47 -7.36 6.28
C TYR A 39 -5.40 -6.40 5.54
N ARG A 40 -6.71 -6.69 5.48
CA ARG A 40 -7.71 -5.78 4.88
C ARG A 40 -7.72 -4.43 5.61
N THR A 41 -7.76 -4.43 6.93
CA THR A 41 -7.74 -3.19 7.72
C THR A 41 -6.44 -2.41 7.50
N ARG A 42 -5.29 -3.09 7.54
CA ARG A 42 -3.97 -2.46 7.33
C ARG A 42 -3.78 -1.84 5.96
N ILE A 43 -4.39 -2.41 4.91
CA ILE A 43 -4.39 -1.81 3.57
C ILE A 43 -4.98 -0.40 3.63
N PHE A 44 -6.15 -0.24 4.28
CA PHE A 44 -6.79 1.07 4.43
C PHE A 44 -5.99 2.02 5.33
N GLU A 45 -5.38 1.51 6.40
CA GLU A 45 -4.51 2.32 7.27
C GLU A 45 -3.27 2.86 6.56
N THR A 46 -2.80 2.17 5.52
CA THR A 46 -1.63 2.59 4.72
C THR A 46 -1.95 3.77 3.80
N PHE A 47 -3.21 3.95 3.40
CA PHE A 47 -3.65 5.07 2.56
C PHE A 47 -3.80 6.35 3.38
N SER A 48 -2.68 6.93 3.78
CA SER A 48 -2.66 8.20 4.49
C SER A 48 -2.74 9.38 3.49
N PRO A 49 -3.75 10.27 3.57
CA PRO A 49 -3.86 11.42 2.67
C PRO A 49 -2.62 12.33 2.70
N ILE A 50 -1.98 12.46 3.88
CA ILE A 50 -0.76 13.25 4.04
C ILE A 50 0.41 12.68 3.23
N TYR A 51 0.47 11.36 3.05
CA TYR A 51 1.49 10.72 2.24
C TYR A 51 1.34 11.11 0.77
N TRP A 52 0.11 11.11 0.26
CA TRP A 52 -0.18 11.51 -1.12
C TRP A 52 0.16 12.97 -1.39
N ILE A 53 -0.18 13.87 -0.45
CA ILE A 53 0.19 15.29 -0.54
C ILE A 53 1.72 15.44 -0.60
N ASN A 54 2.43 14.78 0.31
CA ASN A 54 3.90 14.78 0.30
C ASN A 54 4.47 14.17 -0.99
N CYS A 55 3.84 13.13 -1.53
CA CYS A 55 4.25 12.51 -2.79
C CYS A 55 4.10 13.49 -3.97
N LEU A 56 2.98 14.22 -4.05
CA LEU A 56 2.72 15.21 -5.09
C LEU A 56 3.68 16.42 -4.99
N ILE A 57 3.86 16.95 -3.78
CA ILE A 57 4.75 18.08 -3.50
C ILE A 57 6.19 17.72 -3.88
N PHE A 58 6.65 16.53 -3.52
CA PHE A 58 8.02 16.07 -3.76
C PHE A 58 8.13 15.03 -4.88
N LEU A 59 7.29 15.14 -5.91
CA LEU A 59 7.13 14.11 -6.93
C LEU A 59 8.46 13.76 -7.62
N PRO A 60 9.24 14.72 -8.15
CA PRO A 60 10.57 14.42 -8.69
C PRO A 60 11.46 13.70 -7.67
N LYS A 61 11.60 14.23 -6.46
CA LYS A 61 12.46 13.62 -5.44
C LYS A 61 12.05 12.20 -5.08
N LYS A 62 10.74 11.93 -4.94
CA LYS A 62 10.21 10.61 -4.59
C LYS A 62 10.32 9.62 -5.74
N SER A 63 10.08 10.04 -6.99
CA SER A 63 10.25 9.19 -8.18
C SER A 63 11.70 8.73 -8.34
N PHE A 64 12.67 9.64 -8.21
CA PHE A 64 14.08 9.29 -8.30
C PHE A 64 14.55 8.46 -7.09
N GLY A 65 14.02 8.74 -5.90
CA GLY A 65 14.27 7.91 -4.73
C GLY A 65 13.76 6.47 -4.87
N TYR A 66 12.62 6.26 -5.54
CA TYR A 66 12.09 4.94 -5.83
C TYR A 66 12.99 4.15 -6.79
N LEU A 67 13.68 4.83 -7.71
CA LEU A 67 14.65 4.25 -8.64
C LEU A 67 16.01 3.96 -7.97
N GLY A 68 16.16 4.19 -6.67
CA GLY A 68 17.41 3.98 -5.93
C GLY A 68 18.47 5.08 -6.16
N LEU A 69 18.08 6.22 -6.75
CA LEU A 69 19.00 7.33 -7.01
C LEU A 69 19.11 8.23 -5.77
N SER A 70 20.32 8.80 -5.56
CA SER A 70 20.58 9.68 -4.43
C SER A 70 19.70 10.93 -4.51
N GLN A 71 18.79 11.07 -3.55
CA GLN A 71 17.81 12.16 -3.44
C GLN A 71 18.44 13.54 -3.18
N GLU A 72 19.75 13.60 -2.90
CA GLU A 72 20.48 14.83 -2.59
C GLU A 72 21.16 15.46 -3.81
N SER A 73 21.11 14.76 -4.94
CA SER A 73 21.71 15.20 -6.20
C SER A 73 21.18 16.57 -6.63
N ILE A 74 22.08 17.43 -7.12
CA ILE A 74 21.74 18.77 -7.65
C ILE A 74 20.69 18.67 -8.76
N ILE A 75 20.79 17.64 -9.61
CA ILE A 75 19.84 17.35 -10.69
C ILE A 75 18.41 17.25 -10.18
N ILE A 76 18.20 16.54 -9.07
CA ILE A 76 16.86 16.34 -8.48
C ILE A 76 16.32 17.66 -7.94
N LYS A 77 17.17 18.49 -7.32
CA LYS A 77 16.77 19.82 -6.84
C LYS A 77 16.33 20.73 -7.99
N VAL A 78 17.08 20.72 -9.10
CA VAL A 78 16.74 21.48 -10.32
C VAL A 78 15.41 21.00 -10.91
N LEU A 79 15.21 19.69 -11.05
CA LEU A 79 13.94 19.12 -11.51
C LEU A 79 12.78 19.46 -10.57
N GLN A 80 13.02 19.47 -9.26
CA GLN A 80 12.04 19.89 -8.26
C GLN A 80 11.66 21.36 -8.43
N CYS A 81 12.60 22.25 -8.73
CA CYS A 81 12.30 23.65 -9.06
C CYS A 81 11.46 23.78 -10.33
N PHE A 82 11.82 23.05 -11.40
CA PHE A 82 11.03 23.02 -12.63
C PHE A 82 9.60 22.51 -12.38
N TRP A 83 9.45 21.47 -11.57
CA TRP A 83 8.15 20.93 -11.17
C TRP A 83 7.28 21.99 -10.48
N TRP A 84 7.86 22.76 -9.55
CA TRP A 84 7.14 23.83 -8.85
C TRP A 84 6.73 24.98 -9.77
N ILE A 85 7.48 25.25 -10.84
CA ILE A 85 7.13 26.29 -11.83
C ILE A 85 6.09 25.75 -12.83
N SER A 86 6.24 24.51 -13.28
CA SER A 86 5.33 23.91 -14.25
C SER A 86 3.94 23.66 -13.67
N THR A 87 3.86 23.26 -12.41
CA THR A 87 2.59 22.94 -11.74
C THR A 87 1.57 24.09 -11.79
N PRO A 88 1.87 25.33 -11.35
CA PRO A 88 0.93 26.44 -11.43
C PRO A 88 0.60 26.83 -12.87
N ILE A 89 1.54 26.71 -13.81
CA ILE A 89 1.29 26.97 -15.23
C ILE A 89 0.26 25.97 -15.78
N ILE A 90 0.44 24.68 -15.51
CA ILE A 90 -0.50 23.62 -15.91
C ILE A 90 -1.88 23.86 -15.30
N ILE A 91 -1.95 24.27 -14.03
CA ILE A 91 -3.22 24.58 -13.36
C ILE A 91 -3.89 25.80 -14.01
N ALA A 92 -3.16 26.87 -14.29
CA ALA A 92 -3.69 28.09 -14.89
C ALA A 92 -4.24 27.88 -16.31
N PHE A 93 -3.60 26.99 -17.08
CA PHE A 93 -3.99 26.68 -18.46
C PHE A 93 -4.80 25.38 -18.60
N ARG A 94 -5.27 24.79 -17.49
CA ARG A 94 -5.98 23.49 -17.47
C ARG A 94 -7.10 23.41 -18.51
N THR A 95 -7.91 24.46 -18.62
CA THR A 95 -9.06 24.51 -19.54
C THR A 95 -8.58 24.39 -20.99
N LYS A 96 -7.64 25.25 -21.40
CA LYS A 96 -7.08 25.23 -22.75
C LYS A 96 -6.39 23.91 -23.09
N ILE A 97 -5.64 23.33 -22.15
CA ILE A 97 -4.98 22.04 -22.35
C ILE A 97 -6.02 20.94 -22.60
N THR A 98 -7.14 20.96 -21.86
CA THR A 98 -8.22 19.97 -22.03
C THR A 98 -8.85 20.10 -23.42
N ASP A 99 -9.08 21.33 -23.89
CA ASP A 99 -9.62 21.59 -25.22
C ASP A 99 -8.66 21.15 -26.34
N TYR A 100 -7.35 21.37 -26.18
CA TYR A 100 -6.35 20.87 -27.13
C TYR A 100 -6.27 19.34 -27.14
N VAL A 101 -6.37 18.69 -25.99
CA VAL A 101 -6.36 17.22 -25.91
C VAL A 101 -7.62 16.62 -26.55
N LEU A 102 -8.80 17.22 -26.31
CA LEU A 102 -10.05 16.77 -26.93
C LEU A 102 -10.04 16.95 -28.45
N SER A 103 -9.57 18.11 -28.93
CA SER A 103 -9.43 18.34 -30.38
C SER A 103 -8.40 17.43 -31.05
N LEU A 104 -7.31 17.05 -30.35
CA LEU A 104 -6.34 16.07 -30.84
C LEU A 104 -6.90 14.64 -30.84
N LEU A 105 -7.83 14.33 -29.94
CA LEU A 105 -8.55 13.06 -29.86
C LEU A 105 -9.77 12.98 -30.80
N ASN A 106 -10.04 14.02 -31.60
CA ASN A 106 -11.19 14.13 -32.49
C ASN A 106 -12.54 13.84 -31.80
N LEU A 107 -12.73 14.34 -30.57
CA LEU A 107 -13.95 14.20 -29.79
C LEU A 107 -14.69 15.53 -29.66
#